data_AF-W4FW31-F1
#
_entry.id   AF-W4FW31-F1
#
_cell.length_a   1.000
_cell.length_b   1.000
_cell.length_c   1.000
_cell.angle_alpha   90.00
_cell.angle_beta   90.00
_cell.angle_gamma   90.00
#
_symmetry.space_group_name_H-M   'P 1'
#
loop_
_entity.id
_entity.type
_entity.pdbx_description
1 polymer ?
#
loop_
_entity_poly.entity_id
_entity_poly.type
_entity_poly.pdbx_seq_one_letter_code
_entity_poly.pdbx_strand_id
1 'polypeptide(L)'
;MGGFASFIEVFPLASWLYSGVESLNMLSNDVINPKGIIPKGQVACVLTLLITSWAVFFVTVSLPPGMPFVAHELAPLSHGYALALNITLASATVMSIPATFATTQGLMMAFTNVISALATSKLLPPKLGARSATFNTPVHATLLGSTLSLGLCIADNVVGGMDAIMFNVSMLFMFAAYTSQCLGYIFLKLRHNDRPRAFRSPVGIPGAVFAICVWIVSIVSITGFQHDNYISVVIAFGLMAVWSLYYVAYAKHRQAFSDDERSILLFAHVANLDNAKHKRMTHSVAIAPQSGLNIFRGRNILSMPKTWKLTTAASTAHNRVQSSPESVVAPPPRKSPRNDDLMGRLNDPDLYY
;
A
#
# COMPACT_ATOMS: atom_id res chain seq x y z
N MET A 1 -34.68 16.67 1.57
CA MET A 1 -33.31 16.17 1.81
C MET A 1 -32.51 16.27 0.53
N GLY A 2 -31.29 16.80 0.58
CA GLY A 2 -30.42 16.99 -0.59
C GLY A 2 -30.05 18.45 -0.83
N GLY A 3 -28.76 18.69 -1.00
CA GLY A 3 -28.12 19.98 -1.24
C GLY A 3 -26.61 19.79 -1.28
N PHE A 4 -25.86 20.73 -1.87
CA PHE A 4 -24.40 20.59 -2.04
C PHE A 4 -23.66 20.40 -0.70
N ALA A 5 -24.09 21.11 0.35
CA ALA A 5 -23.55 20.94 1.70
C ALA A 5 -23.73 19.51 2.23
N SER A 6 -24.97 18.98 2.24
CA SER A 6 -25.24 17.62 2.74
C SER A 6 -24.60 16.52 1.88
N PHE A 7 -24.39 16.75 0.58
CA PHE A 7 -23.60 15.83 -0.25
C PHE A 7 -22.13 15.79 0.18
N ILE A 8 -21.54 16.94 0.49
CA ILE A 8 -20.18 17.03 1.02
C ILE A 8 -20.11 16.42 2.43
N GLU A 9 -21.08 16.69 3.31
CA GLU A 9 -21.15 16.19 4.70
C GLU A 9 -21.12 14.66 4.79
N VAL A 10 -21.84 13.96 3.90
CA VAL A 10 -21.90 12.48 3.84
C VAL A 10 -20.68 11.86 3.12
N PHE A 11 -19.89 12.66 2.39
CA PHE A 11 -18.78 12.20 1.55
C PHE A 11 -17.70 11.36 2.30
N PRO A 12 -17.27 11.71 3.53
CA PRO A 12 -16.32 10.88 4.28
C PRO A 12 -16.91 9.51 4.65
N LEU A 13 -18.16 9.47 5.11
CA LEU A 13 -18.88 8.24 5.47
C LEU A 13 -19.05 7.31 4.27
N ALA A 14 -19.38 7.87 3.10
CA ALA A 14 -19.42 7.10 1.84
C ALA A 14 -18.07 6.51 1.43
N SER A 15 -16.96 7.20 1.76
CA SER A 15 -15.60 6.69 1.48
C SER A 15 -15.13 5.63 2.49
N TRP A 16 -15.58 5.70 3.74
CA TRP A 16 -15.25 4.73 4.80
C TRP A 16 -15.70 3.31 4.45
N LEU A 17 -16.82 3.16 3.73
CA LEU A 17 -17.33 1.87 3.23
C LEU A 17 -16.30 1.07 2.40
N TYR A 18 -15.31 1.75 1.79
CA TYR A 18 -14.24 1.15 0.99
C TYR A 18 -12.86 1.24 1.66
N SER A 19 -12.80 1.69 2.92
CA SER A 19 -11.58 1.74 3.73
C SER A 19 -11.12 0.33 4.13
N GLY A 20 -9.83 0.15 4.35
CA GLY A 20 -9.23 -1.12 4.78
C GLY A 20 -8.71 -2.00 3.65
N VAL A 21 -8.98 -1.69 2.37
CA VAL A 21 -8.43 -2.42 1.21
C VAL A 21 -6.91 -2.21 1.08
N GLU A 22 -6.42 -1.07 1.58
CA GLU A 22 -5.00 -0.76 1.73
C GLU A 22 -4.27 -1.66 2.74
N SER A 23 -4.99 -2.35 3.64
CA SER A 23 -4.39 -3.33 4.56
C SER A 23 -3.60 -4.43 3.84
N LEU A 24 -4.05 -4.83 2.65
CA LEU A 24 -3.38 -5.82 1.80
C LEU A 24 -1.94 -5.42 1.45
N ASN A 25 -1.63 -4.12 1.38
CA ASN A 25 -0.26 -3.63 1.18
C ASN A 25 0.61 -3.79 2.44
N MET A 26 0.02 -3.79 3.65
CA MET A 26 0.72 -3.96 4.92
C MET A 26 1.07 -5.42 5.24
N LEU A 27 0.53 -6.37 4.45
CA LEU A 27 0.84 -7.80 4.52
C LEU A 27 2.00 -8.21 3.57
N SER A 28 2.71 -7.24 2.96
CA SER A 28 3.78 -7.49 1.97
C SER A 28 4.86 -8.48 2.42
N ASN A 29 5.14 -8.53 3.72
CA ASN A 29 6.21 -9.35 4.29
C ASN A 29 5.75 -10.77 4.66
N ASP A 30 4.44 -11.02 4.65
CA ASP A 30 3.80 -12.30 5.01
C ASP A 30 3.14 -12.99 3.79
N VAL A 31 3.17 -12.35 2.61
CA VAL A 31 2.58 -12.83 1.35
C VAL A 31 3.66 -13.34 0.40
N ILE A 32 3.46 -14.54 -0.17
CA ILE A 32 4.33 -15.11 -1.21
C ILE A 32 4.19 -14.28 -2.50
N ASN A 33 5.30 -13.84 -3.11
CA ASN A 33 5.31 -12.96 -4.29
C ASN A 33 4.35 -11.74 -4.13
N PRO A 34 4.65 -10.80 -3.22
CA PRO A 34 3.78 -9.66 -2.94
C PRO A 34 3.62 -8.75 -4.17
N LYS A 35 4.68 -8.64 -5.01
CA LYS A 35 4.70 -7.88 -6.27
C LYS A 35 3.59 -8.31 -7.24
N GLY A 36 3.29 -9.61 -7.31
CA GLY A 36 2.34 -10.19 -8.25
C GLY A 36 0.95 -10.49 -7.66
N ILE A 37 0.87 -10.83 -6.37
CA ILE A 37 -0.40 -11.21 -5.72
C ILE A 37 -1.18 -9.97 -5.24
N ILE A 38 -0.54 -9.05 -4.52
CA ILE A 38 -1.26 -7.94 -3.85
C ILE A 38 -2.05 -7.06 -4.83
N PRO A 39 -1.52 -6.63 -5.99
CA PRO A 39 -2.30 -5.83 -6.94
C PRO A 39 -3.54 -6.56 -7.49
N LYS A 40 -3.47 -7.88 -7.66
CA LYS A 40 -4.61 -8.70 -8.09
C LYS A 40 -5.64 -8.83 -6.97
N GLY A 41 -5.17 -9.07 -5.74
CA GLY A 41 -6.01 -9.14 -4.54
C GLY A 41 -6.76 -7.83 -4.28
N GLN A 42 -6.09 -6.68 -4.42
CA GLN A 42 -6.73 -5.36 -4.27
C GLN A 42 -7.80 -5.11 -5.34
N VAL A 43 -7.52 -5.39 -6.62
CA VAL A 43 -8.53 -5.25 -7.69
C VAL A 43 -9.73 -6.18 -7.45
N ALA A 44 -9.50 -7.44 -7.07
CA ALA A 44 -10.58 -8.36 -6.72
C ALA A 44 -11.41 -7.87 -5.52
N CYS A 45 -10.74 -7.37 -4.47
CA CYS A 45 -11.39 -6.86 -3.26
C CYS A 45 -12.27 -5.63 -3.53
N VAL A 46 -11.77 -4.65 -4.30
CA VAL A 46 -12.57 -3.47 -4.72
C VAL A 46 -13.78 -3.89 -5.56
N LEU A 47 -13.61 -4.84 -6.48
CA LEU A 47 -14.72 -5.35 -7.30
C LEU A 47 -15.76 -6.09 -6.46
N THR A 48 -15.36 -6.94 -5.52
CA THR A 48 -16.32 -7.60 -4.63
C THR A 48 -17.05 -6.61 -3.73
N LEU A 49 -16.34 -5.63 -3.15
CA LEU A 49 -16.93 -4.59 -2.31
C LEU A 49 -17.92 -3.71 -3.09
N LEU A 50 -17.62 -3.36 -4.34
CA LEU A 50 -18.53 -2.58 -5.18
C LEU A 50 -19.81 -3.37 -5.50
N ILE A 51 -19.67 -4.64 -5.89
CA ILE A 51 -20.81 -5.51 -6.21
C ILE A 51 -21.69 -5.75 -4.98
N THR A 52 -21.10 -6.04 -3.81
CA THR A 52 -21.87 -6.24 -2.57
C THR A 52 -22.49 -4.94 -2.06
N SER A 53 -21.79 -3.80 -2.17
CA SER A 53 -22.34 -2.48 -1.77
C SER A 53 -23.55 -2.11 -2.63
N TRP A 54 -23.50 -2.33 -3.95
CA TRP A 54 -24.66 -2.15 -4.82
C TRP A 54 -25.80 -3.12 -4.49
N ALA A 55 -25.50 -4.40 -4.26
CA ALA A 55 -26.51 -5.38 -3.87
C ALA A 55 -27.21 -5.01 -2.55
N VAL A 56 -26.44 -4.61 -1.53
CA VAL A 56 -26.99 -4.12 -0.25
C VAL A 56 -27.84 -2.88 -0.49
N PHE A 57 -27.33 -1.87 -1.21
CA PHE A 57 -28.08 -0.63 -1.50
C PHE A 57 -29.42 -0.89 -2.20
N PHE A 58 -29.44 -1.71 -3.26
CA PHE A 58 -30.70 -2.02 -3.95
C PHE A 58 -31.67 -2.82 -3.08
N VAL A 59 -31.20 -3.76 -2.27
CA VAL A 59 -32.04 -4.50 -1.31
C VAL A 59 -32.61 -3.56 -0.24
N THR A 60 -31.79 -2.71 0.38
CA THR A 60 -32.22 -1.84 1.48
C THR A 60 -33.13 -0.69 1.04
N VAL A 61 -33.03 -0.25 -0.21
CA VAL A 61 -33.98 0.72 -0.81
C VAL A 61 -35.29 0.04 -1.24
N SER A 62 -35.27 -1.25 -1.60
CA SER A 62 -36.46 -1.98 -2.09
C SER A 62 -37.34 -2.56 -0.98
N LEU A 63 -36.83 -2.71 0.25
CA LEU A 63 -37.57 -3.27 1.38
C LEU A 63 -38.07 -2.17 2.33
N PRO A 64 -39.30 -2.28 2.90
CA PRO A 64 -39.76 -1.39 3.96
C PRO A 64 -38.83 -1.43 5.20
N PRO A 65 -38.62 -0.32 5.92
CA PRO A 65 -39.22 1.00 5.74
C PRO A 65 -38.58 1.85 4.63
N GLY A 66 -37.48 1.39 4.03
CA GLY A 66 -36.77 2.08 2.94
C GLY A 66 -36.13 3.42 3.35
N MET A 67 -35.83 4.24 2.34
CA MET A 67 -35.32 5.61 2.55
C MET A 67 -36.47 6.55 2.95
N PRO A 68 -36.27 7.48 3.91
CA PRO A 68 -34.99 7.87 4.50
C PRO A 68 -34.59 7.10 5.76
N PHE A 69 -35.45 6.25 6.34
CA PHE A 69 -35.19 5.62 7.65
C PHE A 69 -33.89 4.81 7.68
N VAL A 70 -33.65 4.00 6.65
CA VAL A 70 -32.44 3.15 6.57
C VAL A 70 -31.14 3.97 6.37
N ALA A 71 -31.21 5.28 6.09
CA ALA A 71 -30.04 6.14 5.90
C ALA A 71 -29.24 6.40 7.19
N HIS A 72 -29.88 6.23 8.35
CA HIS A 72 -29.28 6.48 9.67
C HIS A 72 -28.96 5.18 10.44
N GLU A 73 -29.19 4.01 9.83
CA GLU A 73 -29.00 2.70 10.44
C GLU A 73 -27.55 2.20 10.27
N LEU A 74 -26.88 1.89 11.38
CA LEU A 74 -25.52 1.32 11.38
C LEU A 74 -25.45 -0.06 10.71
N ALA A 75 -26.54 -0.82 10.76
CA ALA A 75 -26.66 -2.15 10.18
C ALA A 75 -27.85 -2.20 9.21
N PRO A 76 -27.77 -1.56 8.03
CA PRO A 76 -28.95 -1.30 7.19
C PRO A 76 -29.60 -2.59 6.66
N LEU A 77 -28.84 -3.69 6.54
CA LEU A 77 -29.35 -5.00 6.13
C LEU A 77 -30.15 -5.74 7.23
N SER A 78 -30.10 -5.29 8.50
CA SER A 78 -30.83 -5.91 9.62
C SER A 78 -32.34 -5.91 9.41
N HIS A 79 -32.90 -4.81 8.87
CA HIS A 79 -34.31 -4.73 8.47
C HIS A 79 -34.67 -5.79 7.40
N GLY A 80 -33.76 -6.06 6.47
CA GLY A 80 -33.90 -7.12 5.47
C GLY A 80 -33.94 -8.52 6.09
N TYR A 81 -33.03 -8.82 7.02
CA TYR A 81 -33.04 -10.10 7.75
C TYR A 81 -34.26 -10.27 8.65
N ALA A 82 -34.71 -9.20 9.33
CA ALA A 82 -35.91 -9.22 10.16
C ALA A 82 -37.15 -9.62 9.34
N LEU A 83 -37.34 -8.99 8.17
CA LEU A 83 -38.44 -9.32 7.25
C LEU A 83 -38.30 -10.71 6.62
N ALA A 84 -37.10 -11.08 6.14
CA ALA A 84 -36.89 -12.34 5.42
C ALA A 84 -36.97 -13.60 6.30
N LEU A 85 -36.61 -13.49 7.58
CA LEU A 85 -36.64 -14.60 8.54
C LEU A 85 -37.83 -14.51 9.51
N ASN A 86 -38.62 -13.43 9.45
CA ASN A 86 -39.71 -13.10 10.38
C ASN A 86 -39.26 -13.09 11.86
N ILE A 87 -38.15 -12.39 12.12
CA ILE A 87 -37.49 -12.29 13.43
C ILE A 87 -37.43 -10.84 13.94
N THR A 88 -37.13 -10.66 15.22
CA THR A 88 -36.98 -9.32 15.80
C THR A 88 -35.73 -8.61 15.27
N LEU A 89 -35.75 -7.27 15.19
CA LEU A 89 -34.59 -6.49 14.73
C LEU A 89 -33.32 -6.78 15.56
N ALA A 90 -33.46 -7.02 16.86
CA ALA A 90 -32.36 -7.38 17.74
C ALA A 90 -31.71 -8.75 17.43
N SER A 91 -32.49 -9.74 16.98
CA SER A 91 -31.92 -11.02 16.51
C SER A 91 -31.40 -10.93 15.06
N ALA A 92 -31.92 -10.00 14.27
CA ALA A 92 -31.40 -9.68 12.94
C ALA A 92 -30.04 -8.97 12.96
N THR A 93 -29.75 -8.08 13.93
CA THR A 93 -28.43 -7.42 14.05
C THR A 93 -27.33 -8.38 14.50
N VAL A 94 -27.66 -9.45 15.23
CA VAL A 94 -26.70 -10.52 15.60
C VAL A 94 -26.06 -11.17 14.36
N MET A 95 -26.76 -11.22 13.23
CA MET A 95 -26.23 -11.73 11.96
C MET A 95 -25.07 -10.90 11.38
N SER A 96 -24.88 -9.65 11.85
CA SER A 96 -23.75 -8.81 11.44
C SER A 96 -22.46 -9.09 12.25
N ILE A 97 -22.55 -9.69 13.43
CA ILE A 97 -21.40 -9.91 14.34
C ILE A 97 -20.24 -10.69 13.67
N PRO A 98 -20.46 -11.76 12.87
CA PRO A 98 -19.38 -12.46 12.18
C PRO A 98 -18.59 -11.57 11.20
N ALA A 99 -19.27 -10.62 10.53
CA ALA A 99 -18.62 -9.68 9.65
C ALA A 99 -17.79 -8.65 10.44
N THR A 100 -18.32 -8.14 11.55
CA THR A 100 -17.58 -7.25 12.46
C THR A 100 -16.31 -7.93 12.97
N PHE A 101 -16.41 -9.18 13.44
CA PHE A 101 -15.27 -9.95 13.94
C PHE A 101 -14.19 -10.18 12.87
N ALA A 102 -14.59 -10.54 11.64
CA ALA A 102 -13.66 -10.68 10.52
C ALA A 102 -12.93 -9.37 10.18
N THR A 103 -13.66 -8.25 10.16
CA THR A 103 -13.09 -6.90 9.93
C THR A 103 -12.12 -6.51 11.04
N THR A 104 -12.47 -6.74 12.31
CA THR A 104 -11.56 -6.51 13.44
C THR A 104 -10.27 -7.29 13.29
N GLN A 105 -10.33 -8.58 12.92
CA GLN A 105 -9.14 -9.41 12.74
C GLN A 105 -8.28 -8.99 11.53
N GLY A 106 -8.89 -8.46 10.46
CA GLY A 106 -8.16 -7.87 9.32
C GLY A 106 -7.38 -6.61 9.71
N LEU A 107 -8.06 -5.67 10.37
CA LEU A 107 -7.45 -4.41 10.84
C LEU A 107 -6.39 -4.66 11.93
N MET A 108 -6.61 -5.64 12.81
CA MET A 108 -5.65 -6.14 13.80
C MET A 108 -4.31 -6.52 13.15
N MET A 109 -4.35 -7.29 12.06
CA MET A 109 -3.17 -7.69 11.31
C MET A 109 -2.50 -6.50 10.61
N ALA A 110 -3.31 -5.60 10.04
CA ALA A 110 -2.82 -4.40 9.36
C ALA A 110 -2.01 -3.48 10.28
N PHE A 111 -2.58 -3.05 11.42
CA PHE A 111 -1.86 -2.17 12.35
C PHE A 111 -0.65 -2.88 12.99
N THR A 112 -0.75 -4.19 13.24
CA THR A 112 0.33 -5.00 13.78
C THR A 112 1.58 -4.92 12.89
N ASN A 113 1.41 -5.08 11.58
CA ASN A 113 2.53 -4.99 10.64
C ASN A 113 3.03 -3.55 10.45
N VAL A 114 2.17 -2.53 10.47
CA VAL A 114 2.61 -1.11 10.45
C VAL A 114 3.51 -0.80 11.65
N ILE A 115 3.08 -1.14 12.86
CA ILE A 115 3.87 -0.93 14.09
C ILE A 115 5.17 -1.74 14.05
N SER A 116 5.13 -2.98 13.55
CA SER A 116 6.32 -3.81 13.39
C SER A 116 7.33 -3.20 12.41
N ALA A 117 6.88 -2.69 11.26
CA ALA A 117 7.76 -2.07 10.25
C ALA A 117 8.42 -0.80 10.81
N LEU A 118 7.65 0.09 11.46
CA LEU A 118 8.17 1.30 12.13
C LEU A 118 9.21 0.96 13.21
N ALA A 119 9.05 -0.16 13.92
CA ALA A 119 10.02 -0.63 14.91
C ALA A 119 11.30 -1.20 14.28
N THR A 120 11.20 -1.92 13.15
CA THR A 120 12.37 -2.43 12.40
C THR A 120 13.23 -1.27 11.88
N SER A 121 12.61 -0.23 11.32
CA SER A 121 13.30 0.99 10.86
C SER A 121 13.68 1.97 12.00
N LYS A 122 13.55 1.52 13.26
CA LYS A 122 13.92 2.21 14.51
C LYS A 122 13.23 3.57 14.73
N LEU A 123 12.08 3.79 14.09
CA LEU A 123 11.19 4.91 14.34
C LEU A 123 10.39 4.70 15.64
N LEU A 124 10.14 3.44 16.01
CA LEU A 124 9.60 3.01 17.30
C LEU A 124 10.63 2.15 18.07
N PRO A 125 10.45 1.89 19.38
CA PRO A 125 11.37 1.05 20.14
C PRO A 125 11.46 -0.37 19.56
N PRO A 126 12.67 -0.92 19.32
CA PRO A 126 12.85 -2.13 18.51
C PRO A 126 12.22 -3.40 19.11
N LYS A 127 11.89 -3.40 20.40
CA LYS A 127 11.14 -4.49 21.05
C LYS A 127 9.76 -4.72 20.43
N LEU A 128 9.14 -3.70 19.83
CA LEU A 128 7.80 -3.81 19.21
C LEU A 128 7.85 -4.67 17.93
N GLY A 129 8.95 -4.59 17.17
CA GLY A 129 9.14 -5.35 15.93
C GLY A 129 9.67 -6.78 16.14
N ALA A 130 9.86 -7.20 17.39
CA ALA A 130 10.34 -8.55 17.69
C ALA A 130 9.24 -9.59 17.41
N ARG A 131 9.44 -10.37 16.33
CA ARG A 131 8.58 -11.50 15.95
C ARG A 131 8.87 -12.73 16.82
N SER A 132 7.82 -13.43 17.25
CA SER A 132 7.89 -14.64 18.08
C SER A 132 8.48 -15.81 17.31
N ALA A 133 9.44 -16.54 17.90
CA ALA A 133 10.12 -17.65 17.23
C ALA A 133 9.19 -18.82 16.85
N THR A 134 8.07 -19.00 17.55
CA THR A 134 7.12 -20.11 17.30
C THR A 134 6.11 -19.80 16.19
N PHE A 135 5.67 -18.55 16.09
CA PHE A 135 4.53 -18.15 15.24
C PHE A 135 4.86 -17.05 14.22
N ASN A 136 6.08 -16.49 14.26
CA ASN A 136 6.55 -15.35 13.47
C ASN A 136 5.69 -14.06 13.58
N THR A 137 4.79 -13.98 14.55
CA THR A 137 3.95 -12.80 14.83
C THR A 137 4.67 -11.80 15.75
N PRO A 138 4.60 -10.47 15.49
CA PRO A 138 5.19 -9.46 16.36
C PRO A 138 4.24 -9.14 17.53
N VAL A 139 4.22 -10.04 18.51
CA VAL A 139 3.28 -10.04 19.65
C VAL A 139 3.25 -8.69 20.40
N HIS A 140 4.40 -8.02 20.54
CA HIS A 140 4.46 -6.72 21.20
C HIS A 140 3.78 -5.59 20.41
N ALA A 141 3.81 -5.63 19.07
CA ALA A 141 3.07 -4.70 18.22
C ALA A 141 1.56 -4.92 18.32
N THR A 142 1.11 -6.17 18.25
CA THR A 142 -0.31 -6.55 18.41
C THR A 142 -0.84 -6.15 19.78
N LEU A 143 -0.11 -6.45 20.85
CA LEU A 143 -0.52 -6.10 22.21
C LEU A 143 -0.64 -4.59 22.39
N LEU A 144 0.36 -3.81 21.94
CA LEU A 144 0.33 -2.36 22.05
C LEU A 144 -0.88 -1.74 21.32
N GLY A 145 -1.12 -2.13 20.07
CA GLY A 145 -2.26 -1.59 19.30
C GLY A 145 -3.61 -2.03 19.88
N SER A 146 -3.72 -3.26 20.38
CA SER A 146 -4.93 -3.76 21.06
C SER A 146 -5.20 -3.05 22.39
N THR A 147 -4.17 -2.79 23.19
CA THR A 147 -4.32 -2.03 24.45
C THR A 147 -4.69 -0.58 24.16
N LEU A 148 -4.15 0.02 23.09
CA LEU A 148 -4.50 1.39 22.67
C LEU A 148 -5.95 1.48 22.16
N SER A 149 -6.40 0.53 21.32
CA SER A 149 -7.77 0.54 20.81
C SER A 149 -8.80 0.25 21.91
N LEU A 150 -8.56 -0.73 22.78
CA LEU A 150 -9.41 -0.97 23.95
C LEU A 150 -9.42 0.23 24.91
N GLY A 151 -8.28 0.89 25.12
CA GLY A 151 -8.20 2.12 25.92
C GLY A 151 -9.05 3.26 25.35
N LEU A 152 -9.09 3.41 24.02
CA LEU A 152 -9.95 4.38 23.34
C LEU A 152 -11.44 4.00 23.46
N CYS A 153 -11.80 2.72 23.31
CA CYS A 153 -13.18 2.26 23.52
C CYS A 153 -13.66 2.47 24.96
N ILE A 154 -12.79 2.30 25.96
CA ILE A 154 -13.10 2.58 27.36
C ILE A 154 -13.25 4.09 27.59
N ALA A 155 -12.40 4.92 26.96
CA ALA A 155 -12.50 6.38 27.05
C ALA A 155 -13.83 6.91 26.49
N ASP A 156 -14.24 6.47 25.30
CA ASP A 156 -15.55 6.81 24.71
C ASP A 156 -16.72 6.32 25.59
N ASN A 157 -16.63 5.12 26.16
CA ASN A 157 -17.68 4.60 27.06
C ASN A 157 -17.81 5.39 28.38
N VAL A 158 -16.74 6.05 28.84
CA VAL A 158 -16.73 6.87 30.07
C VAL A 158 -17.12 8.33 29.80
N VAL A 159 -16.75 8.89 28.66
CA VAL A 159 -17.01 10.30 28.30
C VAL A 159 -18.36 10.47 27.59
N GLY A 160 -18.69 9.54 26.69
CA GLY A 160 -19.85 9.58 25.80
C GLY A 160 -19.68 10.50 24.59
N GLY A 161 -19.96 9.99 23.40
CA GLY A 161 -19.98 10.79 22.16
C GLY A 161 -18.60 11.23 21.65
N MET A 162 -17.55 10.46 21.97
CA MET A 162 -16.24 10.63 21.31
C MET A 162 -16.17 9.91 19.97
N ASP A 163 -17.04 8.93 19.72
CA ASP A 163 -17.18 8.15 18.48
C ASP A 163 -17.09 8.98 17.19
N ALA A 164 -17.91 10.03 17.04
CA ALA A 164 -17.92 10.88 15.85
C ALA A 164 -16.62 11.69 15.69
N ILE A 165 -16.05 12.16 16.80
CA ILE A 165 -14.77 12.89 16.82
C ILE A 165 -13.62 11.95 16.45
N MET A 166 -13.59 10.75 17.03
CA MET A 166 -12.60 9.72 16.74
C MET A 166 -12.67 9.26 15.28
N PHE A 167 -13.88 9.14 14.72
CA PHE A 167 -14.10 8.87 13.29
C PHE A 167 -13.53 10.00 12.42
N ASN A 168 -13.91 11.25 12.67
CA ASN A 168 -13.44 12.41 11.90
C ASN A 168 -11.91 12.60 11.98
N VAL A 169 -11.32 12.45 13.17
CA VAL A 169 -9.85 12.46 13.35
C VAL A 169 -9.19 11.35 12.54
N SER A 170 -9.69 10.12 12.62
CA SER A 170 -9.12 8.96 11.90
C SER A 170 -9.21 9.13 10.39
N MET A 171 -10.35 9.62 9.89
CA MET A 171 -10.56 9.95 8.47
C MET A 171 -9.59 11.03 7.97
N LEU A 172 -9.34 12.10 8.74
CA LEU A 172 -8.35 13.13 8.38
C LEU A 172 -6.94 12.54 8.20
N PHE A 173 -6.49 11.71 9.15
CA PHE A 173 -5.20 11.01 9.04
C PHE A 173 -5.15 10.07 7.82
N MET A 174 -6.25 9.36 7.56
CA MET A 174 -6.37 8.43 6.44
C MET A 174 -6.29 9.14 5.08
N PHE A 175 -7.03 10.24 4.87
CA PHE A 175 -6.98 11.01 3.62
C PHE A 175 -5.64 11.69 3.41
N ALA A 176 -4.99 12.17 4.48
CA ALA A 176 -3.62 12.69 4.42
C ALA A 176 -2.62 11.58 4.01
N ALA A 177 -2.75 10.38 4.57
CA ALA A 177 -1.94 9.22 4.20
C ALA A 177 -2.13 8.84 2.73
N TYR A 178 -3.36 8.69 2.25
CA TYR A 178 -3.66 8.39 0.83
C TYR A 178 -3.11 9.46 -0.11
N THR A 179 -3.28 10.74 0.24
CA THR A 179 -2.72 11.86 -0.55
C THR A 179 -1.20 11.75 -0.65
N SER A 180 -0.51 11.45 0.44
CA SER A 180 0.95 11.25 0.44
C SER A 180 1.39 10.04 -0.41
N GLN A 181 0.62 8.94 -0.40
CA GLN A 181 0.87 7.76 -1.23
C GLN A 181 0.70 8.07 -2.73
N CYS A 182 -0.35 8.80 -3.11
CA CYS A 182 -0.55 9.24 -4.49
C CYS A 182 0.56 10.19 -4.98
N LEU A 183 1.00 11.13 -4.12
CA LEU A 183 2.16 12.00 -4.42
C LEU A 183 3.46 11.19 -4.57
N GLY A 184 3.68 10.19 -3.71
CA GLY A 184 4.81 9.26 -3.82
C GLY A 184 4.80 8.45 -5.13
N TYR A 185 3.63 7.95 -5.55
CA TYR A 185 3.46 7.29 -6.86
C TYR A 185 3.83 8.23 -8.02
N ILE A 186 3.36 9.48 -8.01
CA ILE A 186 3.65 10.47 -9.05
C ILE A 186 5.16 10.76 -9.09
N PHE A 187 5.79 11.01 -7.94
CA PHE A 187 7.23 11.25 -7.82
C PHE A 187 8.06 10.07 -8.38
N LEU A 188 7.76 8.84 -7.96
CA LEU A 188 8.45 7.63 -8.43
C LEU A 188 8.18 7.33 -9.91
N LYS A 189 7.04 7.76 -10.47
CA LYS A 189 6.74 7.61 -11.90
C LYS A 189 7.43 8.66 -12.76
N LEU A 190 7.64 9.87 -12.25
CA LEU A 190 8.37 10.93 -12.95
C LEU A 190 9.90 10.75 -12.86
N ARG A 191 10.44 10.30 -11.72
CA ARG A 191 11.90 10.19 -11.51
C ARG A 191 12.50 8.82 -11.88
N HIS A 192 11.73 7.73 -11.78
CA HIS A 192 12.23 6.35 -11.92
C HIS A 192 11.36 5.52 -12.89
N ASN A 193 11.11 6.07 -14.08
CA ASN A 193 10.28 5.43 -15.12
C ASN A 193 11.00 4.27 -15.85
N ASP A 194 12.33 4.21 -15.76
CA ASP A 194 13.22 3.19 -16.31
C ASP A 194 13.10 1.82 -15.64
N ARG A 195 12.62 1.78 -14.38
CA ARG A 195 12.60 0.57 -13.56
C ARG A 195 11.57 -0.46 -14.05
N PRO A 196 11.88 -1.78 -14.02
CA PRO A 196 10.87 -2.82 -14.23
C PRO A 196 9.80 -2.73 -13.13
N ARG A 197 8.53 -2.98 -13.51
CA ARG A 197 7.38 -2.95 -12.59
C ARG A 197 6.47 -4.13 -12.88
N ALA A 198 6.31 -5.03 -11.91
CA ALA A 198 5.44 -6.20 -12.02
C ALA A 198 3.96 -5.82 -12.25
N PHE A 199 3.55 -4.66 -11.78
CA PHE A 199 2.24 -4.06 -12.04
C PHE A 199 2.38 -2.63 -12.56
N ARG A 200 1.53 -2.26 -13.53
CA ARG A 200 1.41 -0.89 -14.07
C ARG A 200 -0.06 -0.47 -13.97
N SER A 201 -0.36 0.55 -13.17
CA SER A 201 -1.72 1.12 -13.09
C SER A 201 -2.18 1.63 -14.48
N PRO A 202 -3.36 1.21 -14.97
CA PRO A 202 -3.85 1.56 -16.30
C PRO A 202 -4.23 3.05 -16.40
N VAL A 203 -4.81 3.62 -15.34
CA VAL A 203 -5.20 5.05 -15.27
C VAL A 203 -4.02 6.00 -15.03
N GLY A 204 -2.85 5.46 -14.69
CA GLY A 204 -1.58 6.19 -14.65
C GLY A 204 -1.55 7.41 -13.73
N ILE A 205 -1.00 8.52 -14.23
CA ILE A 205 -0.90 9.78 -13.48
C ILE A 205 -2.26 10.48 -13.34
N PRO A 206 -3.11 10.58 -14.38
CA PRO A 206 -4.46 11.16 -14.25
C PRO A 206 -5.29 10.54 -13.12
N GLY A 207 -5.28 9.21 -12.97
CA GLY A 207 -5.99 8.54 -11.87
C GLY A 207 -5.46 8.90 -10.48
N ALA A 208 -4.14 9.09 -10.33
CA ALA A 208 -3.53 9.53 -9.08
C ALA A 208 -3.86 10.99 -8.74
N VAL A 209 -3.93 11.88 -9.76
CA VAL A 209 -4.36 13.27 -9.58
C VAL A 209 -5.85 13.34 -9.22
N PHE A 210 -6.71 12.56 -9.87
CA PHE A 210 -8.12 12.46 -9.53
C PHE A 210 -8.34 12.00 -8.07
N ALA A 211 -7.61 10.96 -7.64
CA ALA A 211 -7.65 10.49 -6.25
C ALA A 211 -7.23 11.59 -5.25
N ILE A 212 -6.16 12.34 -5.54
CA ILE A 212 -5.73 13.48 -4.70
C ILE A 212 -6.84 14.53 -4.61
N CYS A 213 -7.51 14.89 -5.71
CA CYS A 213 -8.63 15.84 -5.69
C CYS A 213 -9.79 15.33 -4.82
N VAL A 214 -10.14 14.04 -4.92
CA VAL A 214 -11.17 13.40 -4.09
C VAL A 214 -10.81 13.47 -2.60
N TRP A 215 -9.58 13.11 -2.22
CA TRP A 215 -9.15 13.15 -0.81
C TRP A 215 -9.05 14.56 -0.24
N ILE A 216 -8.68 15.56 -1.05
CA ILE A 216 -8.73 16.97 -0.66
C ILE A 216 -10.19 17.41 -0.40
N VAL A 217 -11.14 17.00 -1.24
CA VAL A 217 -12.57 17.26 -1.00
C VAL A 217 -13.06 16.58 0.28
N SER A 218 -12.64 15.35 0.59
CA SER A 218 -12.96 14.69 1.86
C SER A 218 -12.37 15.41 3.08
N ILE A 219 -11.15 15.94 2.99
CA ILE A 219 -10.53 16.75 4.05
C ILE A 219 -11.30 18.07 4.25
N VAL A 220 -11.70 18.74 3.16
CA VAL A 220 -12.52 19.96 3.21
C VAL A 220 -13.91 19.68 3.79
N SER A 221 -14.52 18.52 3.49
CA SER A 221 -15.75 18.07 4.15
C SER A 221 -15.59 18.02 5.66
N ILE A 222 -14.60 17.29 6.16
CA ILE A 222 -14.41 17.16 7.62
C ILE A 222 -14.08 18.51 8.26
N THR A 223 -13.24 19.32 7.59
CA THR A 223 -12.77 20.59 8.14
C THR A 223 -13.83 21.70 8.13
N GLY A 224 -14.83 21.64 7.24
CA GLY A 224 -15.76 22.75 7.00
C GLY A 224 -17.26 22.44 7.05
N PHE A 225 -17.66 21.17 7.04
CA PHE A 225 -19.08 20.76 6.93
C PHE A 225 -19.53 19.80 8.05
N GLN A 226 -18.65 19.38 8.95
CA GLN A 226 -19.02 18.55 10.09
C GLN A 226 -19.45 19.42 11.28
N HIS A 227 -20.48 18.97 11.98
CA HIS A 227 -21.09 19.69 13.10
C HIS A 227 -20.31 19.55 14.43
N ASP A 228 -18.99 19.29 14.38
CA ASP A 228 -18.13 18.96 15.52
C ASP A 228 -17.39 20.16 16.15
N ASN A 229 -17.76 21.39 15.77
CA ASN A 229 -17.16 22.64 16.23
C ASN A 229 -15.62 22.68 16.07
N TYR A 230 -15.10 22.04 15.00
CA TYR A 230 -13.69 21.91 14.67
C TYR A 230 -12.84 21.13 15.69
N ILE A 231 -13.46 20.45 16.68
CA ILE A 231 -12.75 19.73 17.74
C ILE A 231 -11.88 18.62 17.13
N SER A 232 -12.40 17.88 16.15
CA SER A 232 -11.66 16.84 15.42
C SER A 232 -10.45 17.41 14.68
N VAL A 233 -10.57 18.61 14.10
CA VAL A 233 -9.49 19.30 13.39
C VAL A 233 -8.38 19.68 14.37
N VAL A 234 -8.75 20.28 15.51
CA VAL A 234 -7.79 20.66 16.57
C VAL A 234 -7.07 19.44 17.15
N ILE A 235 -7.78 18.34 17.40
CA ILE A 235 -7.19 17.08 17.88
C ILE A 235 -6.25 16.48 16.84
N ALA A 236 -6.64 16.43 15.56
CA ALA A 236 -5.79 15.91 14.49
C ALA A 236 -4.49 16.73 14.32
N PHE A 237 -4.57 18.06 14.34
CA PHE A 237 -3.38 18.92 14.32
C PHE A 237 -2.53 18.80 15.60
N GLY A 238 -3.15 18.68 16.77
CA GLY A 238 -2.45 18.44 18.04
C GLY A 238 -1.67 17.13 18.04
N LEU A 239 -2.30 16.04 17.59
CA LEU A 239 -1.65 14.73 17.43
C LEU A 239 -0.53 14.79 16.37
N MET A 240 -0.75 15.44 15.22
CA MET A 240 0.30 15.69 14.22
C MET A 240 1.50 16.45 14.79
N ALA A 241 1.26 17.47 15.63
CA ALA A 241 2.31 18.24 16.28
C ALA A 241 3.09 17.39 17.30
N VAL A 242 2.40 16.58 18.12
CA VAL A 242 3.03 15.66 19.09
C VAL A 242 3.89 14.60 18.37
N TRP A 243 3.37 13.97 17.32
CA TRP A 243 4.14 12.99 16.53
C TRP A 243 5.30 13.64 15.76
N SER A 244 5.14 14.87 15.27
CA SER A 244 6.23 15.63 14.63
C SER A 244 7.33 16.00 15.63
N LEU A 245 6.96 16.39 16.87
CA LEU A 245 7.90 16.66 17.95
C LEU A 245 8.65 15.39 18.36
N TYR A 246 7.96 14.27 18.53
CA TYR A 246 8.57 12.96 18.76
C TYR A 246 9.54 12.57 17.63
N TYR A 247 9.15 12.79 16.37
CA TYR A 247 10.02 12.52 15.23
C TYR A 247 11.29 13.37 15.29
N VAL A 248 11.18 14.69 15.47
CA VAL A 248 12.34 15.60 15.49
C VAL A 248 13.25 15.34 16.70
N ALA A 249 12.69 15.14 17.90
CA ALA A 249 13.46 15.02 19.13
C ALA A 249 14.08 13.62 19.36
N TYR A 250 13.41 12.54 18.89
CA TYR A 250 13.84 11.16 19.16
C TYR A 250 14.10 10.36 17.89
N ALA A 251 13.09 10.19 17.03
CA ALA A 251 13.17 9.22 15.93
C ALA A 251 14.20 9.63 14.87
N LYS A 252 14.30 10.92 14.53
CA LYS A 252 15.25 11.47 13.54
C LYS A 252 16.72 11.13 13.82
N HIS A 253 17.07 10.95 15.10
CA HIS A 253 18.42 10.60 15.57
C HIS A 253 18.67 9.08 15.68
N ARG A 254 17.63 8.25 15.59
CA ARG A 254 17.71 6.78 15.76
C ARG A 254 17.25 5.96 14.55
N GLN A 255 16.51 6.59 13.64
CA GLN A 255 16.07 6.01 12.37
C GLN A 255 17.24 5.39 11.64
N ALA A 256 17.05 4.16 11.18
CA ALA A 256 17.99 3.46 10.33
C ALA A 256 17.17 2.66 9.33
N PHE A 257 17.60 2.60 8.07
CA PHE A 257 16.89 1.79 7.09
C PHE A 257 16.83 0.33 7.57
N SER A 258 15.63 -0.25 7.54
CA SER A 258 15.44 -1.70 7.63
C SER A 258 16.29 -2.39 6.55
N ASP A 259 16.66 -3.66 6.73
CA ASP A 259 17.40 -4.37 5.67
C ASP A 259 16.57 -4.50 4.38
N ASP A 260 15.25 -4.61 4.50
CA ASP A 260 14.30 -4.55 3.37
C ASP A 260 14.38 -3.19 2.65
N GLU A 261 14.23 -2.10 3.40
CA GLU A 261 14.33 -0.72 2.88
C GLU A 261 15.69 -0.44 2.27
N ARG A 262 16.76 -0.91 2.92
CA ARG A 262 18.15 -0.79 2.45
C ARG A 262 18.32 -1.49 1.12
N SER A 263 17.75 -2.68 0.90
CA SER A 263 17.84 -3.34 -0.41
C SER A 263 17.22 -2.45 -1.50
N ILE A 264 15.97 -2.02 -1.31
CA ILE A 264 15.20 -1.23 -2.28
C ILE A 264 15.85 0.16 -2.52
N LEU A 265 16.24 0.85 -1.45
CA LEU A 265 16.76 2.22 -1.52
C LEU A 265 18.24 2.29 -1.90
N LEU A 266 19.05 1.27 -1.65
CA LEU A 266 20.43 1.20 -2.15
C LEU A 266 20.43 1.03 -3.67
N PHE A 267 19.55 0.18 -4.23
CA PHE A 267 19.35 0.11 -5.68
C PHE A 267 18.86 1.46 -6.25
N ALA A 268 17.96 2.17 -5.54
CA ALA A 268 17.53 3.51 -5.95
C ALA A 268 18.65 4.56 -5.86
N HIS A 269 19.55 4.47 -4.88
CA HIS A 269 20.70 5.38 -4.75
C HIS A 269 21.73 5.12 -5.85
N VAL A 270 22.10 3.86 -6.09
CA VAL A 270 22.97 3.44 -7.21
C VAL A 270 22.37 3.88 -8.55
N ALA A 271 21.06 3.75 -8.75
CA ALA A 271 20.38 4.24 -9.96
C ALA A 271 20.47 5.77 -10.13
N ASN A 272 20.42 6.55 -9.06
CA ASN A 272 20.61 8.00 -9.13
C ASN A 272 22.08 8.38 -9.40
N LEU A 273 23.05 7.64 -8.84
CA LEU A 273 24.48 7.81 -9.12
C LEU A 273 24.83 7.48 -10.58
N ASP A 274 24.22 6.43 -11.12
CA ASP A 274 24.44 6.01 -12.50
C ASP A 274 23.81 6.98 -13.51
N ASN A 275 22.55 7.40 -13.28
CA ASN A 275 21.93 8.48 -14.05
C ASN A 275 22.74 9.80 -13.96
N ALA A 276 23.35 10.11 -12.81
CA ALA A 276 24.23 11.26 -12.65
C ALA A 276 25.57 11.10 -13.40
N LYS A 277 26.15 9.89 -13.46
CA LYS A 277 27.31 9.58 -14.31
C LYS A 277 26.96 9.74 -15.79
N HIS A 278 25.88 9.13 -16.26
CA HIS A 278 25.41 9.28 -17.64
C HIS A 278 25.14 10.73 -18.00
N LYS A 279 24.46 11.50 -17.15
CA LYS A 279 24.22 12.94 -17.37
C LYS A 279 25.50 13.78 -17.37
N ARG A 280 26.53 13.40 -16.58
CA ARG A 280 27.86 14.03 -16.65
C ARG A 280 28.61 13.65 -17.93
N MET A 281 28.55 12.39 -18.36
CA MET A 281 29.19 11.94 -19.60
C MET A 281 28.57 12.62 -20.83
N THR A 282 27.23 12.70 -20.93
CA THR A 282 26.59 13.39 -22.06
C THR A 282 26.88 14.90 -22.07
N HIS A 283 26.92 15.56 -20.90
CA HIS A 283 27.39 16.94 -20.82
C HIS A 283 28.86 17.10 -21.22
N SER A 284 29.74 16.17 -20.82
CA SER A 284 31.17 16.23 -21.14
C SER A 284 31.45 15.98 -22.62
N VAL A 285 30.65 15.13 -23.29
CA VAL A 285 30.72 14.92 -24.75
C VAL A 285 30.14 16.12 -25.50
N ALA A 286 29.06 16.75 -24.99
CA ALA A 286 28.49 17.97 -25.56
C ALA A 286 29.37 19.23 -25.37
N ILE A 287 30.33 19.19 -24.43
CA ILE A 287 31.28 20.28 -24.14
C ILE A 287 32.66 20.02 -24.80
N ALA A 288 32.88 18.86 -25.42
CA ALA A 288 34.10 18.58 -26.18
C ALA A 288 34.23 19.54 -27.38
N PRO A 289 35.22 20.45 -27.41
CA PRO A 289 35.32 21.44 -28.47
C PRO A 289 35.74 20.78 -29.78
N GLN A 290 35.03 21.07 -30.88
CA GLN A 290 35.49 20.77 -32.24
C GLN A 290 36.57 21.79 -32.70
N SER A 291 37.60 21.99 -31.87
CA SER A 291 38.79 22.77 -32.21
C SER A 291 39.78 21.89 -32.97
N GLY A 292 39.76 21.99 -34.30
CA GLY A 292 40.31 20.98 -35.19
C GLY A 292 41.85 20.86 -35.23
N LEU A 293 42.30 19.71 -35.76
CA LEU A 293 43.71 19.47 -36.13
C LEU A 293 43.81 18.77 -37.49
N ASN A 294 43.42 19.47 -38.55
CA ASN A 294 43.48 18.98 -39.94
C ASN A 294 44.85 19.31 -40.57
N ILE A 295 45.88 18.50 -40.31
CA ILE A 295 47.20 18.63 -40.97
C ILE A 295 47.71 17.27 -41.47
N PHE A 296 47.69 17.09 -42.80
CA PHE A 296 48.52 16.21 -43.65
C PHE A 296 48.90 14.79 -43.17
N ARG A 297 48.43 13.77 -43.92
CA ARG A 297 49.35 12.88 -44.68
C ARG A 297 48.67 12.08 -45.82
N GLY A 298 49.41 11.90 -46.92
CA GLY A 298 49.42 10.66 -47.72
C GLY A 298 48.16 10.29 -48.52
N ARG A 299 48.04 10.81 -49.76
CA ARG A 299 47.13 10.25 -50.79
C ARG A 299 47.82 9.11 -51.54
N ASN A 300 47.22 7.90 -51.57
CA ASN A 300 47.17 7.03 -52.77
C ASN A 300 46.42 5.69 -52.56
N ILE A 301 45.60 5.32 -53.57
CA ILE A 301 45.47 3.99 -54.20
C ILE A 301 45.24 2.78 -53.24
N LEU A 302 44.04 2.17 -53.18
CA LEU A 302 43.54 1.23 -54.20
C LEU A 302 42.02 0.96 -54.04
N SER A 303 41.38 0.39 -55.08
CA SER A 303 39.96 0.01 -55.11
C SER A 303 39.77 -1.52 -55.07
N MET A 304 38.64 -1.99 -54.51
CA MET A 304 37.75 -3.02 -55.10
C MET A 304 36.48 -3.26 -54.24
N PRO A 305 35.41 -3.91 -54.76
CA PRO A 305 34.04 -3.73 -54.24
C PRO A 305 33.41 -4.95 -53.51
N LYS A 306 32.17 -4.72 -53.06
CA LYS A 306 31.20 -5.67 -52.47
C LYS A 306 31.15 -7.06 -53.13
N THR A 307 31.00 -8.10 -52.31
CA THR A 307 30.27 -9.34 -52.66
C THR A 307 29.35 -9.78 -51.52
N TRP A 308 28.25 -10.45 -51.85
CA TRP A 308 27.34 -11.11 -50.91
C TRP A 308 27.70 -12.60 -50.76
N LYS A 309 27.26 -13.24 -49.67
CA LYS A 309 26.64 -14.58 -49.74
C LYS A 309 25.75 -14.88 -48.52
N LEU A 310 24.95 -15.92 -48.64
CA LEU A 310 23.78 -16.25 -47.81
C LEU A 310 23.69 -17.77 -47.64
N THR A 311 22.98 -18.23 -46.61
CA THR A 311 22.41 -19.59 -46.46
C THR A 311 23.36 -20.78 -46.20
N THR A 312 23.16 -21.41 -45.04
CA THR A 312 22.90 -22.87 -44.93
C THR A 312 22.09 -23.18 -43.66
N ALA A 313 21.33 -24.28 -43.67
CA ALA A 313 20.44 -24.66 -42.57
C ALA A 313 20.25 -26.20 -42.46
N ALA A 314 20.10 -26.70 -41.22
CA ALA A 314 19.59 -28.01 -40.79
C ALA A 314 19.22 -27.85 -39.28
N SER A 315 18.14 -28.40 -38.69
CA SER A 315 17.67 -29.81 -38.63
C SER A 315 18.68 -30.71 -37.88
N THR A 316 18.34 -31.53 -36.86
CA THR A 316 17.07 -32.03 -36.26
C THR A 316 17.40 -32.41 -34.78
N ALA A 317 16.56 -32.86 -33.82
CA ALA A 317 15.15 -33.29 -33.71
C ALA A 317 14.62 -33.15 -32.24
N HIS A 318 13.46 -33.75 -31.92
CA HIS A 318 12.92 -33.92 -30.56
C HIS A 318 13.61 -35.02 -29.74
N ASN A 319 13.47 -34.97 -28.40
CA ASN A 319 13.16 -36.19 -27.64
C ASN A 319 12.29 -35.89 -26.39
N ARG A 320 11.55 -36.90 -25.89
CA ARG A 320 10.56 -36.78 -24.79
C ARG A 320 10.58 -38.04 -23.94
N VAL A 321 10.67 -37.91 -22.61
CA VAL A 321 10.59 -39.01 -21.64
C VAL A 321 9.58 -38.66 -20.54
N GLN A 322 8.96 -39.68 -19.92
CA GLN A 322 7.82 -39.55 -19.01
C GLN A 322 8.20 -39.55 -17.52
N SER A 323 7.22 -39.19 -16.70
CA SER A 323 7.26 -39.03 -15.25
C SER A 323 7.09 -40.33 -14.44
N SER A 324 7.66 -40.38 -13.23
CA SER A 324 7.09 -41.05 -12.05
C SER A 324 7.64 -40.40 -10.76
N PRO A 325 6.99 -40.56 -9.58
CA PRO A 325 7.15 -39.61 -8.47
C PRO A 325 8.13 -40.06 -7.37
N GLU A 326 8.73 -39.08 -6.69
CA GLU A 326 9.46 -39.26 -5.42
C GLU A 326 8.88 -38.38 -4.30
N SER A 327 9.28 -38.67 -3.06
CA SER A 327 8.58 -38.26 -1.84
C SER A 327 8.91 -36.86 -1.34
N VAL A 328 7.92 -36.21 -0.71
CA VAL A 328 8.10 -34.93 -0.02
C VAL A 328 8.85 -35.16 1.30
N VAL A 329 10.14 -34.85 1.32
CA VAL A 329 10.96 -34.77 2.54
C VAL A 329 11.08 -33.31 2.96
N ALA A 330 10.71 -33.00 4.20
CA ALA A 330 10.81 -31.64 4.75
C ALA A 330 12.27 -31.25 5.04
N PRO A 331 12.72 -30.03 4.67
CA PRO A 331 14.07 -29.58 4.97
C PRO A 331 14.27 -29.28 6.47
N PRO A 332 15.47 -29.54 7.02
CA PRO A 332 15.78 -29.27 8.43
C PRO A 332 15.80 -27.76 8.76
N PRO A 333 15.64 -27.37 10.03
CA PRO A 333 15.57 -25.96 10.44
C PRO A 333 16.86 -25.19 10.11
N ARG A 334 16.71 -24.01 9.48
CA ARG A 334 17.83 -23.13 9.15
C ARG A 334 18.52 -22.63 10.42
N LYS A 335 19.83 -22.87 10.53
CA LYS A 335 20.71 -22.16 11.47
C LYS A 335 20.82 -20.69 11.05
N SER A 336 21.13 -19.80 12.00
CA SER A 336 21.29 -18.37 11.73
C SER A 336 22.40 -18.11 10.69
N PRO A 337 22.21 -17.17 9.75
CA PRO A 337 23.26 -16.81 8.79
C PRO A 337 24.51 -16.27 9.50
N ARG A 338 25.69 -16.64 8.98
CA ARG A 338 26.97 -16.02 9.33
C ARG A 338 27.14 -14.76 8.47
N ASN A 339 27.84 -13.74 8.98
CA ASN A 339 27.95 -12.43 8.31
C ASN A 339 28.65 -12.49 6.93
N ASP A 340 29.34 -13.60 6.62
CA ASP A 340 30.18 -13.77 5.44
C ASP A 340 29.36 -14.01 4.15
N ASP A 341 28.06 -14.34 4.27
CA ASP A 341 27.20 -14.83 3.18
C ASP A 341 26.55 -13.70 2.33
N LEU A 342 26.83 -12.43 2.66
CA LEU A 342 26.24 -11.26 2.00
C LEU A 342 26.61 -11.13 0.51
N MET A 343 27.77 -11.63 0.09
CA MET A 343 28.21 -11.58 -1.31
C MET A 343 27.57 -12.68 -2.18
N GLY A 344 27.19 -13.83 -1.60
CA GLY A 344 26.48 -14.88 -2.33
C GLY A 344 25.09 -14.41 -2.77
N ARG A 345 24.37 -13.76 -1.85
CA ARG A 345 22.99 -13.25 -2.06
C ARG A 345 22.86 -12.12 -3.10
N LEU A 346 23.97 -11.58 -3.60
CA LEU A 346 23.98 -10.62 -4.72
C LEU A 346 23.98 -11.29 -6.11
N ASN A 347 24.31 -12.58 -6.18
CA ASN A 347 24.29 -13.38 -7.41
C ASN A 347 23.07 -14.30 -7.54
N ASP A 348 22.15 -14.29 -6.56
CA ASP A 348 20.90 -15.08 -6.63
C ASP A 348 19.99 -14.54 -7.77
N PRO A 349 19.64 -15.34 -8.79
CA PRO A 349 18.81 -14.89 -9.90
C PRO A 349 17.37 -14.56 -9.47
N ASP A 350 16.90 -15.19 -8.39
CA ASP A 350 15.56 -14.98 -7.81
C ASP A 350 15.40 -13.60 -7.16
N LEU A 351 16.49 -12.84 -6.96
CA LEU A 351 16.42 -11.45 -6.47
C LEU A 351 15.71 -10.51 -7.47
N TYR A 352 15.60 -10.92 -8.75
CA TYR A 352 15.11 -10.09 -9.85
C TYR A 352 13.65 -10.33 -10.27
N TYR A 353 12.93 -11.28 -9.66
CA TYR A 353 11.54 -11.62 -9.97
C TYR A 353 10.53 -11.10 -8.93
#